data_AF-F9WKE0-F1
#
_entry.id   AF-F9WKE0-F1
#
_cell.length_a   1.000
_cell.length_b   1.000
_cell.length_c   1.000
_cell.angle_alpha   90.00
_cell.angle_beta   90.00
_cell.angle_gamma   90.00
#
_symmetry.space_group_name_H-M   'P 1'
#
loop_
_entity.id
_entity.type
_entity.pdbx_description
1 polymer ?
#
loop_
_entity_poly.entity_id
_entity_poly.type
_entity_poly.pdbx_seq_one_letter_code
_entity_poly.pdbx_strand_id
1 'polypeptide(L)'
;MADKLDEVVNLNDWKNETLGLLNSTYVKITENDTTCHFTFNNNPEKFEEVREAIQSAAGGLGNAIEEFDAADLALKQAEQSVTNATREVEVVNATMLDRSKQKGEALCRTIKRRGELDAQLRATVEHLESVKRQANNKVSDTVQLLTNATHASRAVRSVVDTISQLLKTKPMALLSSDALFASQNIISANESVKRFKDTASVSAQNAASANKSAADVESPMKNSKEILERVNNQPIARLDGTGINIRSLSVDECSKTFLEVLDKLWDVAFERALGINETALLETSKMLEQLEVQIKLMESNLTKINVSLYDITVTMSNAVLFREAAKTAAADAVADVLRSLMEKVCASATEFHKLHVDTDGFKGRAVTLRANVSEESRRAEATWRNATANSEMPQDVEDGFTHASRGVAVLEKQLQRIDAQYARVTTGLGEGLKIAKGGDAKIYIPVVNFLRDINSNLTALSLPSVCSGDRITELVQSLMKDRDTMLSSSSVIVALGELAAKVRERVTAARDQMKKVVSSAADAQAAVEEAVRRARDANAGRRCTPLHRQLLNLLQHIW
;
A
#
# COMPACT_ATOMS: atom_id res chain seq x y z
N MET A 1 53.41 112.73 42.13
CA MET A 1 53.93 111.35 41.99
C MET A 1 53.26 110.41 42.98
N ALA A 2 53.06 110.81 44.25
CA ALA A 2 52.20 110.08 45.19
C ALA A 2 50.77 109.80 44.64
N ASP A 3 50.23 110.71 43.81
CA ASP A 3 48.87 110.60 43.23
C ASP A 3 48.73 109.69 41.99
N LYS A 4 49.73 108.87 41.64
CA LYS A 4 49.74 108.06 40.40
C LYS A 4 49.76 106.54 40.63
N LEU A 5 49.16 106.06 41.73
CA LEU A 5 49.15 104.62 42.07
C LEU A 5 48.48 103.76 40.96
N ASP A 6 47.55 104.34 40.21
CA ASP A 6 46.81 103.77 39.10
C ASP A 6 47.62 103.64 37.78
N GLU A 7 48.74 104.34 37.65
CA GLU A 7 49.61 104.31 36.46
C GLU A 7 50.88 103.44 36.65
N VAL A 8 51.15 102.91 37.84
CA VAL A 8 52.40 102.18 38.13
C VAL A 8 52.25 100.68 37.90
N VAL A 9 53.08 100.15 37.00
CA VAL A 9 53.10 98.72 36.60
C VAL A 9 53.63 97.79 37.71
N ASN A 10 54.40 98.35 38.67
CA ASN A 10 55.01 97.59 39.75
C ASN A 10 54.77 98.30 41.10
N LEU A 11 53.96 97.68 41.94
CA LEU A 11 53.57 98.20 43.24
C LEU A 11 54.76 98.36 44.21
N ASN A 12 55.79 97.52 44.07
CA ASN A 12 57.02 97.63 44.86
C ASN A 12 57.84 98.86 44.45
N ASP A 13 57.86 99.21 43.16
CA ASP A 13 58.56 100.40 42.68
C ASP A 13 57.87 101.67 43.17
N TRP A 14 56.53 101.74 43.08
CA TRP A 14 55.75 102.85 43.65
C TRP A 14 55.96 103.00 45.16
N LYS A 15 55.93 101.89 45.90
CA LYS A 15 56.15 101.86 47.35
C LYS A 15 57.53 102.41 47.71
N ASN A 16 58.59 101.93 47.06
CA ASN A 16 59.95 102.34 47.34
C ASN A 16 60.18 103.82 46.99
N GLU A 17 59.61 104.29 45.88
CA GLU A 17 59.73 105.68 45.43
C GLU A 17 58.95 106.65 46.32
N THR A 18 57.73 106.26 46.75
CA THR A 18 56.89 107.05 47.67
C THR A 18 57.52 107.12 49.07
N LEU A 19 58.06 106.02 49.58
CA LEU A 19 58.83 106.00 50.83
C LEU A 19 60.10 106.86 50.72
N GLY A 20 60.79 106.82 49.59
CA GLY A 20 61.95 107.66 49.30
C GLY A 20 61.61 109.17 49.28
N LEU A 21 60.50 109.54 48.66
CA LEU A 21 59.96 110.91 48.67
C LEU A 21 59.56 111.37 50.07
N LEU A 22 58.88 110.52 50.83
CA LEU A 22 58.46 110.80 52.21
C LEU A 22 59.69 111.05 53.10
N ASN A 23 60.72 110.21 52.98
CA ASN A 23 61.96 110.30 53.74
C ASN A 23 62.80 111.53 53.35
N SER A 24 62.92 111.83 52.05
CA SER A 24 63.59 113.05 51.57
C SER A 24 62.88 114.32 52.04
N THR A 25 61.55 114.30 52.10
CA THR A 25 60.74 115.43 52.54
C THR A 25 60.86 115.65 54.05
N TYR A 26 60.87 114.56 54.85
CA TYR A 26 61.10 114.63 56.29
C TYR A 26 62.47 115.22 56.62
N VAL A 27 63.53 114.70 56.00
CA VAL A 27 64.91 115.20 56.16
C VAL A 27 65.00 116.70 55.83
N LYS A 28 64.44 117.13 54.69
CA LYS A 28 64.42 118.55 54.28
C LYS A 28 63.67 119.47 55.24
N ILE A 29 62.67 118.95 55.96
CA ILE A 29 61.87 119.72 56.92
C ILE A 29 62.59 119.80 58.28
N THR A 30 63.22 118.70 58.73
CA THR A 30 63.95 118.66 60.01
C THR A 30 65.30 119.37 59.98
N GLU A 31 65.95 119.48 58.81
CA GLU A 31 67.26 120.18 58.65
C GLU A 31 67.12 121.69 58.39
N ASN A 32 65.89 122.22 58.26
CA ASN A 32 65.66 123.63 57.94
C ASN A 32 65.37 124.47 59.19
N ASP A 33 66.40 125.13 59.72
CA ASP A 33 66.35 125.97 60.93
C ASP A 33 65.48 127.24 60.82
N THR A 34 64.93 127.55 59.65
CA THR A 34 64.17 128.80 59.40
C THR A 34 62.65 128.65 59.40
N THR A 35 62.12 127.43 59.57
CA THR A 35 60.68 127.16 59.49
C THR A 35 60.12 126.56 60.78
N CYS A 36 59.30 127.31 61.53
CA CYS A 36 58.60 126.82 62.72
C CYS A 36 57.53 125.77 62.36
N HIS A 37 57.87 124.48 62.39
CA HIS A 37 56.90 123.39 62.29
C HIS A 37 57.01 122.43 63.49
N PHE A 38 56.22 122.71 64.54
CA PHE A 38 56.09 121.90 65.76
C PHE A 38 55.73 120.43 65.50
N THR A 39 55.04 120.12 64.39
CA THR A 39 54.48 118.79 64.11
C THR A 39 55.53 117.70 63.86
N PHE A 40 56.71 118.05 63.33
CA PHE A 40 57.75 117.08 62.96
C PHE A 40 59.01 117.16 63.83
N ASN A 41 59.36 118.35 64.37
CA ASN A 41 60.56 118.49 65.22
C ASN A 41 60.43 117.84 66.61
N ASN A 42 59.22 117.59 67.10
CA ASN A 42 58.99 117.05 68.44
C ASN A 42 58.34 115.66 68.47
N ASN A 43 58.06 115.03 67.32
CA ASN A 43 57.33 113.76 67.32
C ASN A 43 57.67 112.83 66.13
N PRO A 44 58.88 112.23 66.12
CA PRO A 44 59.31 111.29 65.07
C PRO A 44 58.39 110.07 64.91
N GLU A 45 57.62 109.72 65.96
CA GLU A 45 56.66 108.62 65.93
C GLU A 45 55.57 108.79 64.86
N LYS A 46 55.06 110.01 64.64
CA LYS A 46 54.00 110.25 63.63
C LYS A 46 54.47 110.10 62.19
N PHE A 47 55.74 110.43 61.92
CA PHE A 47 56.32 110.20 60.60
C PHE A 47 56.47 108.69 60.34
N GLU A 48 56.90 107.96 61.36
CA GLU A 48 57.00 106.51 61.30
C GLU A 48 55.64 105.81 61.13
N GLU A 49 54.58 106.28 61.79
CA GLU A 49 53.22 105.76 61.58
C GLU A 49 52.75 105.89 60.12
N VAL A 50 53.03 107.02 59.46
CA VAL A 50 52.66 107.22 58.04
C VAL A 50 53.51 106.32 57.15
N ARG A 51 54.80 106.17 57.45
CA ARG A 51 55.71 105.28 56.73
C ARG A 51 55.26 103.82 56.83
N GLU A 52 54.93 103.36 58.03
CA GLU A 52 54.40 102.03 58.30
C GLU A 52 53.04 101.80 57.64
N ALA A 53 52.14 102.79 57.66
CA ALA A 53 50.84 102.70 57.00
C ALA A 53 50.97 102.54 55.49
N ILE A 54 51.87 103.28 54.83
CA ILE A 54 52.16 103.12 53.39
C ILE A 54 52.78 101.74 53.12
N GLN A 55 53.72 101.32 53.96
CA GLN A 55 54.41 100.04 53.81
C GLN A 55 53.45 98.84 54.00
N SER A 56 52.52 98.95 54.94
CA SER A 56 51.48 97.97 55.26
C SER A 56 50.38 97.95 54.19
N ALA A 57 49.90 99.10 53.73
CA ALA A 57 48.87 99.17 52.68
C ALA A 57 49.39 98.67 51.32
N ALA A 58 50.60 99.05 50.91
CA ALA A 58 51.21 98.54 49.68
C ALA A 58 51.59 97.06 49.80
N GLY A 59 52.03 96.60 50.98
CA GLY A 59 52.24 95.17 51.25
C GLY A 59 50.93 94.37 51.19
N GLY A 60 49.86 94.90 51.78
CA GLY A 60 48.53 94.29 51.76
C GLY A 60 47.93 94.24 50.36
N LEU A 61 48.11 95.30 49.55
CA LEU A 61 47.66 95.32 48.15
C LEU A 61 48.48 94.39 47.25
N GLY A 62 49.79 94.28 47.48
CA GLY A 62 50.64 93.31 46.77
C GLY A 62 50.23 91.87 47.05
N ASN A 63 50.01 91.54 48.34
CA ASN A 63 49.49 90.23 48.73
C ASN A 63 48.10 89.96 48.14
N ALA A 64 47.21 90.95 48.10
CA ALA A 64 45.87 90.80 47.53
C ALA A 64 45.89 90.57 46.01
N ILE A 65 46.83 91.18 45.28
CA ILE A 65 47.01 90.95 43.83
C ILE A 65 47.58 89.54 43.59
N GLU A 66 48.57 89.09 44.37
CA GLU A 66 49.10 87.73 44.27
C GLU A 66 48.04 86.68 44.61
N GLU A 67 47.22 86.92 45.64
CA GLU A 67 46.07 86.08 45.98
C GLU A 67 45.02 86.06 44.85
N PHE A 68 44.77 87.20 44.19
CA PHE A 68 43.84 87.29 43.07
C PHE A 68 44.36 86.56 41.82
N ASP A 69 45.64 86.71 41.47
CA ASP A 69 46.26 86.01 40.34
C ASP A 69 46.30 84.49 40.58
N ALA A 70 46.58 84.06 41.81
CA ALA A 70 46.50 82.65 42.20
C ALA A 70 45.06 82.13 42.11
N ALA A 71 44.06 82.92 42.51
CA ALA A 71 42.64 82.57 42.39
C ALA A 71 42.17 82.52 40.93
N ASP A 72 42.60 83.44 40.06
CA ASP A 72 42.29 83.45 38.62
C ASP A 72 42.92 82.24 37.90
N LEU A 73 44.17 81.88 38.25
CA LEU A 73 44.82 80.68 37.74
C LEU A 73 44.08 79.41 38.19
N ALA A 74 43.68 79.34 39.45
CA ALA A 74 42.90 78.23 39.99
C ALA A 74 41.52 78.13 39.32
N LEU A 75 40.86 79.27 39.04
CA LEU A 75 39.59 79.32 38.32
C LEU A 75 39.73 78.81 36.88
N LYS A 76 40.76 79.25 36.14
CA LYS A 76 41.04 78.76 34.78
C LYS A 76 41.33 77.25 34.75
N GLN A 77 42.08 76.75 35.73
CA GLN A 77 42.33 75.30 35.86
C GLN A 77 41.04 74.53 36.21
N ALA A 78 40.18 75.11 37.05
CA ALA A 78 38.87 74.54 37.38
C ALA A 78 37.94 74.50 36.14
N GLU A 79 37.86 75.58 35.36
CA GLU A 79 37.08 75.63 34.12
C GLU A 79 37.56 74.61 33.09
N GLN A 80 38.88 74.47 32.93
CA GLN A 80 39.45 73.47 32.03
C GLN A 80 39.16 72.04 32.51
N SER A 81 39.21 71.81 33.83
CA SER A 81 38.87 70.51 34.43
C SER A 81 37.38 70.18 34.25
N VAL A 82 36.49 71.16 34.45
CA VAL A 82 35.04 71.00 34.23
C VAL A 82 34.75 70.71 32.75
N THR A 83 35.43 71.40 31.83
CA THR A 83 35.24 71.18 30.38
C THR A 83 35.70 69.78 29.97
N ASN A 84 36.87 69.34 30.45
CA ASN A 84 37.35 67.98 30.19
C ASN A 84 36.42 66.93 30.78
N ALA A 85 35.98 67.10 32.04
CA ALA A 85 35.02 66.19 32.68
C ALA A 85 33.70 66.12 31.91
N THR A 86 33.19 67.26 31.42
CA THR A 86 31.97 67.31 30.60
C THR A 86 32.13 66.50 29.31
N ARG A 87 33.25 66.68 28.60
CA ARG A 87 33.55 65.92 27.38
C ARG A 87 33.69 64.42 27.64
N GLU A 88 34.33 64.02 28.74
CA GLU A 88 34.42 62.61 29.14
C GLU A 88 33.03 62.02 29.42
N VAL A 89 32.16 62.75 30.12
CA VAL A 89 30.77 62.35 30.37
C VAL A 89 30.00 62.18 29.06
N GLU A 90 30.15 63.09 28.10
CA GLU A 90 29.52 62.96 26.77
C GLU A 90 29.98 61.71 26.02
N VAL A 91 31.29 61.40 26.03
CA VAL A 91 31.84 60.20 25.39
C VAL A 91 31.35 58.92 26.06
N VAL A 92 31.34 58.88 27.39
CA VAL A 92 30.80 57.75 28.15
C VAL A 92 29.31 57.57 27.86
N ASN A 93 28.55 58.67 27.81
CA ASN A 93 27.12 58.64 27.49
C ASN A 93 26.88 58.07 26.08
N ALA A 94 27.57 58.57 25.06
CA ALA A 94 27.44 58.07 23.69
C ALA A 94 27.78 56.58 23.58
N THR A 95 28.87 56.14 24.21
CA THR A 95 29.31 54.73 24.20
C THR A 95 28.31 53.82 24.90
N MET A 96 27.77 54.24 26.04
CA MET A 96 26.77 53.47 26.79
C MET A 96 25.44 53.39 26.05
N LEU A 97 25.01 54.49 25.41
CA LEU A 97 23.79 54.52 24.60
C LEU A 97 23.89 53.55 23.42
N ASP A 98 25.01 53.55 22.70
CA ASP A 98 25.25 52.62 21.58
C ASP A 98 25.25 51.16 22.03
N ARG A 99 25.93 50.86 23.15
CA ARG A 99 25.91 49.50 23.71
C ARG A 99 24.50 49.06 24.12
N SER A 100 23.68 50.00 24.61
CA SER A 100 22.29 49.74 24.97
C SER A 100 21.42 49.44 23.74
N LYS A 101 21.58 50.23 22.66
CA LYS A 101 20.92 49.97 21.36
C LYS A 101 21.26 48.58 20.82
N GLN A 102 22.53 48.22 20.79
CA GLN A 102 22.98 46.90 20.31
C GLN A 102 22.36 45.75 21.12
N LYS A 103 22.29 45.89 22.45
CA LYS A 103 21.66 44.90 23.33
C LYS A 103 20.16 44.77 23.09
N GLY A 104 19.46 45.89 22.91
CA GLY A 104 18.03 45.90 22.59
C GLY A 104 17.71 45.26 21.25
N GLU A 105 18.48 45.59 20.21
CA GLU A 105 18.33 44.97 18.88
C GLU A 105 18.54 43.45 18.93
N ALA A 106 19.55 42.99 19.67
CA ALA A 106 19.80 41.57 19.85
C ALA A 106 18.63 40.88 20.56
N LEU A 107 18.08 41.48 21.62
CA LEU A 107 16.90 40.98 22.34
C LEU A 107 15.68 40.87 21.41
N CYS A 108 15.36 41.93 20.68
CA CYS A 108 14.24 41.94 19.73
C CYS A 108 14.39 40.88 18.63
N ARG A 109 15.63 40.68 18.13
CA ARG A 109 15.94 39.63 17.16
C ARG A 109 15.71 38.22 17.73
N THR A 110 16.17 37.95 18.95
CA THR A 110 15.96 36.67 19.64
C THR A 110 14.46 36.38 19.83
N ILE A 111 13.68 37.39 20.21
CA ILE A 111 12.24 37.27 20.40
C ILE A 111 11.51 36.95 19.10
N LYS A 112 11.84 37.66 18.01
CA LYS A 112 11.29 37.36 16.68
C LYS A 112 11.61 35.93 16.28
N ARG A 113 12.88 35.54 16.41
CA ARG A 113 13.35 34.21 16.03
C ARG A 113 12.63 33.12 16.81
N ARG A 114 12.38 33.34 18.11
CA ARG A 114 11.56 32.46 18.94
C ARG A 114 10.15 32.30 18.38
N GLY A 115 9.49 33.40 18.01
CA GLY A 115 8.13 33.37 17.43
C GLY A 115 8.07 32.59 16.12
N GLU A 116 9.06 32.79 15.23
CA GLU A 116 9.19 32.01 13.98
C GLU A 116 9.37 30.51 14.24
N LEU A 117 10.24 30.15 15.18
CA LEU A 117 10.51 28.75 15.54
C LEU A 117 9.32 28.09 16.25
N ASP A 118 8.55 28.82 17.06
CA ASP A 118 7.29 28.33 17.64
C ASP A 118 6.28 27.98 16.54
N ALA A 119 6.09 28.87 15.55
CA ALA A 119 5.21 28.62 14.41
C ALA A 119 5.67 27.39 13.59
N GLN A 120 6.99 27.28 13.30
CA GLN A 120 7.55 26.12 12.59
C GLN A 120 7.39 24.83 13.39
N LEU A 121 7.64 24.86 14.70
CA LEU A 121 7.48 23.70 15.56
C LEU A 121 6.03 23.23 15.60
N ARG A 122 5.06 24.14 15.72
CA ARG A 122 3.62 23.80 15.65
C ARG A 122 3.25 23.16 14.32
N ALA A 123 3.69 23.71 13.19
CA ALA A 123 3.48 23.10 11.88
C ALA A 123 4.10 21.69 11.78
N THR A 124 5.30 21.51 12.36
CA THR A 124 5.96 20.18 12.41
C THR A 124 5.21 19.19 13.30
N VAL A 125 4.59 19.64 14.40
CA VAL A 125 3.70 18.82 15.25
C VAL A 125 2.49 18.33 14.46
N GLU A 126 1.80 19.24 13.78
CA GLU A 126 0.63 18.89 12.94
C GLU A 126 1.02 17.90 11.83
N HIS A 127 2.19 18.12 11.20
CA HIS A 127 2.71 17.21 10.18
C HIS A 127 3.03 15.83 10.77
N LEU A 128 3.67 15.74 11.94
CA LEU A 128 3.93 14.49 12.64
C LEU A 128 2.64 13.74 12.97
N GLU A 129 1.62 14.43 13.49
CA GLU A 129 0.32 13.82 13.82
C GLU A 129 -0.36 13.25 12.57
N SER A 130 -0.31 13.98 11.45
CA SER A 130 -0.79 13.49 10.15
C SER A 130 -0.03 12.25 9.68
N VAL A 131 1.30 12.29 9.71
CA VAL A 131 2.17 11.16 9.32
C VAL A 131 1.91 9.93 10.19
N LYS A 132 1.79 10.09 11.51
CA LYS A 132 1.46 8.99 12.43
C LYS A 132 0.12 8.35 12.11
N ARG A 133 -0.91 9.17 11.86
CA ARG A 133 -2.24 8.66 11.49
C ARG A 133 -2.15 7.86 10.19
N GLN A 134 -1.47 8.39 9.19
CA GLN A 134 -1.27 7.69 7.92
C GLN A 134 -0.48 6.39 8.09
N ALA A 135 0.61 6.39 8.85
CA ALA A 135 1.42 5.20 9.11
C ALA A 135 0.63 4.11 9.83
N ASN A 136 -0.14 4.47 10.86
CA ASN A 136 -1.03 3.53 11.56
C ASN A 136 -2.10 2.94 10.63
N ASN A 137 -2.71 3.78 9.78
CA ASN A 137 -3.66 3.29 8.78
C ASN A 137 -3.00 2.30 7.82
N LYS A 138 -1.77 2.57 7.34
CA LYS A 138 -1.03 1.63 6.47
C LYS A 138 -0.70 0.31 7.17
N VAL A 139 -0.39 0.33 8.46
CA VAL A 139 -0.23 -0.91 9.23
C VAL A 139 -1.54 -1.72 9.23
N SER A 140 -2.68 -1.09 9.50
CA SER A 140 -3.98 -1.77 9.46
C SER A 140 -4.30 -2.33 8.06
N ASP A 141 -4.13 -1.51 7.02
CA ASP A 141 -4.42 -1.92 5.64
C ASP A 141 -3.54 -3.09 5.18
N THR A 142 -2.26 -3.11 5.59
CA THR A 142 -1.33 -4.19 5.24
C THR A 142 -1.62 -5.49 6.00
N VAL A 143 -2.13 -5.42 7.24
CA VAL A 143 -2.65 -6.59 7.97
C VAL A 143 -3.86 -7.19 7.23
N GLN A 144 -4.78 -6.36 6.74
CA GLN A 144 -5.91 -6.81 5.93
C GLN A 144 -5.42 -7.42 4.61
N LEU A 145 -4.44 -6.80 3.95
CA LEU A 145 -3.84 -7.30 2.72
C LEU A 145 -3.18 -8.68 2.90
N LEU A 146 -2.47 -8.90 4.01
CA LEU A 146 -1.90 -10.20 4.38
C LEU A 146 -2.97 -11.27 4.63
N THR A 147 -4.06 -10.89 5.29
CA THR A 147 -5.22 -11.79 5.51
C THR A 147 -5.81 -12.20 4.16
N ASN A 148 -5.99 -11.24 3.26
CA ASN A 148 -6.48 -11.49 1.89
C ASN A 148 -5.51 -12.38 1.10
N ALA A 149 -4.20 -12.18 1.23
CA ALA A 149 -3.19 -13.03 0.60
C ALA A 149 -3.25 -14.48 1.10
N THR A 150 -3.46 -14.67 2.40
CA THR A 150 -3.65 -16.00 2.99
C THR A 150 -4.91 -16.67 2.46
N HIS A 151 -6.02 -15.93 2.35
CA HIS A 151 -7.28 -16.46 1.80
C HIS A 151 -7.15 -16.83 0.33
N ALA A 152 -6.57 -15.95 -0.50
CA ALA A 152 -6.32 -16.22 -1.91
C ALA A 152 -5.42 -17.45 -2.10
N SER A 153 -4.36 -17.58 -1.29
CA SER A 153 -3.47 -18.74 -1.33
C SER A 153 -4.20 -20.05 -1.00
N ARG A 154 -5.08 -20.04 0.00
CA ARG A 154 -5.89 -21.20 0.35
C ARG A 154 -6.85 -21.58 -0.78
N ALA A 155 -7.52 -20.60 -1.39
CA ALA A 155 -8.44 -20.84 -2.50
C ALA A 155 -7.74 -21.44 -3.72
N VAL A 156 -6.62 -20.85 -4.16
CA VAL A 156 -5.83 -21.40 -5.28
C VAL A 156 -5.33 -22.79 -4.96
N ARG A 157 -4.83 -23.04 -3.74
CA ARG A 157 -4.37 -24.38 -3.34
C ARG A 157 -5.49 -25.41 -3.35
N SER A 158 -6.69 -25.05 -2.89
CA SER A 158 -7.88 -25.92 -2.99
C SER A 158 -8.15 -26.33 -4.44
N VAL A 159 -8.05 -25.39 -5.38
CA VAL A 159 -8.19 -25.67 -6.83
C VAL A 159 -7.09 -26.60 -7.33
N VAL A 160 -5.82 -26.35 -6.95
CA VAL A 160 -4.68 -27.21 -7.33
C VAL A 160 -4.90 -28.64 -6.84
N ASP A 161 -5.30 -28.81 -5.59
CA ASP A 161 -5.54 -30.12 -4.99
C ASP A 161 -6.70 -30.85 -5.67
N THR A 162 -7.79 -30.12 -5.96
CA THR A 162 -8.97 -30.61 -6.70
C THR A 162 -8.57 -31.13 -8.09
N ILE A 163 -7.84 -30.32 -8.87
CA ILE A 163 -7.44 -30.68 -10.25
C ILE A 163 -6.42 -31.84 -10.23
N SER A 164 -5.49 -31.83 -9.26
CA SER A 164 -4.53 -32.91 -9.09
C SER A 164 -5.19 -34.23 -8.72
N GLN A 165 -6.24 -34.21 -7.89
CA GLN A 165 -7.04 -35.40 -7.56
C GLN A 165 -7.74 -35.96 -8.80
N LEU A 166 -8.35 -35.09 -9.61
CA LEU A 166 -8.99 -35.46 -10.87
C LEU A 166 -8.00 -36.14 -11.83
N LEU A 167 -6.82 -35.56 -12.03
CA LEU A 167 -5.80 -36.11 -12.92
C LEU A 167 -5.28 -37.50 -12.48
N LYS A 168 -5.35 -37.83 -11.18
CA LYS A 168 -4.94 -39.13 -10.66
C LYS A 168 -5.99 -40.24 -10.87
N THR A 169 -7.25 -39.89 -11.13
CA THR A 169 -8.30 -40.91 -11.33
C THR A 169 -8.14 -41.62 -12.69
N LYS A 170 -7.77 -42.91 -12.64
CA LYS A 170 -7.36 -43.75 -13.78
C LYS A 170 -8.31 -43.86 -15.00
N PRO A 171 -9.64 -43.64 -14.93
CA PRO A 171 -10.47 -43.58 -16.14
C PRO A 171 -10.36 -42.23 -16.87
N MET A 172 -9.80 -41.21 -16.22
CA MET A 172 -9.73 -39.82 -16.67
C MET A 172 -8.29 -39.34 -16.84
N ALA A 173 -7.41 -40.15 -17.41
CA ALA A 173 -6.23 -39.58 -18.06
C ALA A 173 -6.75 -38.55 -19.08
N LEU A 174 -6.72 -37.27 -18.71
CA LEU A 174 -7.01 -36.13 -19.56
C LEU A 174 -5.87 -36.07 -20.58
N LEU A 175 -5.93 -36.95 -21.59
CA LEU A 175 -5.03 -36.98 -22.73
C LEU A 175 -5.41 -35.90 -23.75
N SER A 176 -5.86 -34.73 -23.29
CA SER A 176 -6.18 -33.58 -24.15
C SER A 176 -5.34 -32.36 -23.77
N SER A 177 -5.18 -31.46 -24.74
CA SER A 177 -4.55 -30.16 -24.60
C SER A 177 -5.05 -29.36 -23.39
N ASP A 178 -6.30 -29.57 -22.96
CA ASP A 178 -6.92 -28.85 -21.84
C ASP A 178 -6.30 -29.18 -20.49
N ALA A 179 -5.78 -30.41 -20.30
CA ALA A 179 -5.03 -30.72 -19.09
C ALA A 179 -3.66 -30.02 -19.05
N LEU A 180 -3.05 -29.80 -20.21
CA LEU A 180 -1.82 -29.00 -20.31
C LEU A 180 -2.12 -27.52 -20.04
N PHE A 181 -3.20 -26.98 -20.59
CA PHE A 181 -3.64 -25.59 -20.32
C PHE A 181 -4.03 -25.39 -18.85
N ALA A 182 -4.81 -26.30 -18.26
CA ALA A 182 -5.15 -26.24 -16.84
C ALA A 182 -3.91 -26.31 -15.94
N SER A 183 -2.92 -27.15 -16.29
CA SER A 183 -1.64 -27.22 -15.56
C SER A 183 -0.86 -25.91 -15.64
N GLN A 184 -0.75 -25.30 -16.83
CA GLN A 184 -0.07 -24.02 -17.02
C GLN A 184 -0.76 -22.88 -16.25
N ASN A 185 -2.09 -22.86 -16.26
CA ASN A 185 -2.91 -21.90 -15.53
C ASN A 185 -2.77 -22.06 -14.02
N ILE A 186 -2.67 -23.30 -13.51
CA ILE A 186 -2.36 -23.58 -12.09
C ILE A 186 -0.97 -23.06 -11.69
N ILE A 187 0.05 -23.29 -12.52
CA ILE A 187 1.41 -22.80 -12.26
C ILE A 187 1.39 -21.26 -12.17
N SER A 188 0.73 -20.61 -13.13
CA SER A 188 0.57 -19.15 -13.19
C SER A 188 -0.19 -18.59 -11.97
N ALA A 189 -1.24 -19.30 -11.53
CA ALA A 189 -1.99 -18.95 -10.34
C ALA A 189 -1.14 -19.05 -9.07
N ASN A 190 -0.39 -20.14 -8.90
CA ASN A 190 0.50 -20.33 -7.76
C ASN A 190 1.62 -19.28 -7.71
N GLU A 191 2.22 -18.97 -8.86
CA GLU A 191 3.25 -17.92 -8.94
C GLU A 191 2.67 -16.56 -8.57
N SER A 192 1.49 -16.22 -9.09
CA SER A 192 0.81 -14.96 -8.81
C SER A 192 0.42 -14.84 -7.33
N VAL A 193 -0.09 -15.91 -6.72
CA VAL A 193 -0.36 -15.97 -5.27
C VAL A 193 0.91 -15.77 -4.46
N LYS A 194 2.00 -16.41 -4.87
CA LYS A 194 3.29 -16.27 -4.18
C LYS A 194 3.76 -14.82 -4.23
N ARG A 195 3.76 -14.20 -5.42
CA ARG A 195 4.09 -12.78 -5.61
C ARG A 195 3.18 -11.87 -4.79
N PHE A 196 1.88 -12.17 -4.74
CA PHE A 196 0.92 -11.42 -3.90
C PHE A 196 1.31 -11.48 -2.42
N LYS A 197 1.55 -12.69 -1.90
CA LYS A 197 1.93 -12.90 -0.50
C LYS A 197 3.25 -12.21 -0.15
N ASP A 198 4.26 -12.38 -0.99
CA ASP A 198 5.59 -11.79 -0.80
C ASP A 198 5.50 -10.25 -0.80
N THR A 199 4.77 -9.68 -1.77
CA THR A 199 4.54 -8.23 -1.87
C THR A 199 3.78 -7.69 -0.67
N ALA A 200 2.71 -8.39 -0.23
CA ALA A 200 1.94 -8.00 0.96
C ALA A 200 2.81 -8.03 2.24
N SER A 201 3.70 -9.02 2.36
CA SER A 201 4.65 -9.12 3.48
C SER A 201 5.66 -7.98 3.48
N VAL A 202 6.22 -7.62 2.33
CA VAL A 202 7.14 -6.48 2.20
C VAL A 202 6.41 -5.17 2.54
N SER A 203 5.18 -4.98 2.04
CA SER A 203 4.38 -3.81 2.41
C SER A 203 4.13 -3.71 3.91
N ALA A 204 3.83 -4.82 4.59
CA ALA A 204 3.61 -4.84 6.04
C ALA A 204 4.89 -4.49 6.82
N GLN A 205 6.05 -5.02 6.41
CA GLN A 205 7.34 -4.69 7.01
C GLN A 205 7.69 -3.20 6.83
N ASN A 206 7.45 -2.67 5.63
CA ASN A 206 7.69 -1.26 5.33
C ASN A 206 6.73 -0.36 6.13
N ALA A 207 5.44 -0.74 6.24
CA ALA A 207 4.46 0.00 7.05
C ALA A 207 4.82 0.02 8.53
N ALA A 208 5.24 -1.13 9.08
CA ALA A 208 5.73 -1.20 10.46
C ALA A 208 6.98 -0.34 10.67
N SER A 209 7.90 -0.34 9.69
CA SER A 209 9.12 0.48 9.74
C SER A 209 8.80 1.97 9.68
N ALA A 210 7.92 2.40 8.77
CA ALA A 210 7.46 3.79 8.68
C ALA A 210 6.76 4.25 9.97
N ASN A 211 5.95 3.38 10.58
CA ASN A 211 5.30 3.67 11.85
C ASN A 211 6.30 3.83 13.00
N LYS A 212 7.31 2.96 13.05
CA LYS A 212 8.41 3.09 14.01
C LYS A 212 9.19 4.39 13.80
N SER A 213 9.56 4.72 12.57
CA SER A 213 10.25 5.98 12.26
C SER A 213 9.43 7.21 12.63
N ALA A 214 8.10 7.16 12.48
CA ALA A 214 7.22 8.23 12.96
C ALA A 214 7.25 8.35 14.49
N ALA A 215 7.25 7.23 15.22
CA ALA A 215 7.40 7.24 16.68
C ALA A 215 8.78 7.76 17.12
N ASP A 216 9.85 7.44 16.38
CA ASP A 216 11.20 7.90 16.69
C ASP A 216 11.34 9.45 16.61
N VAL A 217 10.48 10.13 15.83
CA VAL A 217 10.44 11.60 15.74
C VAL A 217 9.77 12.24 16.97
N GLU A 218 9.00 11.49 17.76
CA GLU A 218 8.30 12.04 18.94
C GLU A 218 9.25 12.51 20.04
N SER A 219 10.37 11.80 20.26
CA SER A 219 11.34 12.15 21.29
C SER A 219 12.05 13.49 20.98
N PRO A 220 12.64 13.68 19.77
CA PRO A 220 13.14 14.98 19.34
C PRO A 220 12.08 16.09 19.39
N MET A 221 10.84 15.78 19.05
CA MET A 221 9.72 16.72 19.10
C MET A 221 9.43 17.18 20.53
N LYS A 222 9.36 16.26 21.49
CA LYS A 222 9.16 16.58 22.90
C LYS A 222 10.31 17.43 23.44
N ASN A 223 11.55 17.05 23.13
CA ASN A 223 12.73 17.83 23.53
C ASN A 223 12.70 19.25 22.94
N SER A 224 12.30 19.40 21.68
CA SER A 224 12.16 20.70 21.01
C SER A 224 11.10 21.59 21.69
N LYS A 225 9.95 21.01 22.10
CA LYS A 225 8.94 21.72 22.89
C LYS A 225 9.48 22.18 24.25
N GLU A 226 10.20 21.32 24.96
CA GLU A 226 10.81 21.66 26.26
C GLU A 226 11.90 22.75 26.15
N ILE A 227 12.68 22.77 25.06
CA ILE A 227 13.63 23.85 24.77
C ILE A 227 12.87 25.15 24.51
N LEU A 228 11.83 25.11 23.68
CA LEU A 228 11.03 26.28 23.36
C LEU A 228 10.33 26.85 24.61
N GLU A 229 9.80 26.00 25.50
CA GLU A 229 9.21 26.42 26.78
C GLU A 229 10.24 27.08 27.71
N ARG A 230 11.44 26.51 27.83
CA ARG A 230 12.55 27.12 28.58
C ARG A 230 12.92 28.50 28.02
N VAL A 231 12.97 28.61 26.70
CA VAL A 231 13.25 29.88 26.00
C VAL A 231 12.03 30.82 26.01
N ASN A 232 10.81 30.35 26.29
CA ASN A 232 9.63 31.21 26.34
C ASN A 232 9.67 32.16 27.55
N ASN A 233 10.11 31.63 28.70
CA ASN A 233 10.07 32.37 29.97
C ASN A 233 11.24 33.37 30.13
N GLN A 234 12.40 33.11 29.53
CA GLN A 234 13.60 33.93 29.75
C GLN A 234 13.59 35.32 29.07
N PRO A 235 13.27 35.46 27.77
CA PRO A 235 13.26 36.76 27.07
C PRO A 235 12.11 37.66 27.50
N ILE A 236 10.94 37.08 27.80
CA ILE A 236 9.77 37.85 28.29
C ILE A 236 10.06 38.41 29.68
N ALA A 237 10.56 37.58 30.61
CA ALA A 237 10.94 38.07 31.94
C ALA A 237 12.03 39.16 31.90
N ARG A 238 12.93 39.10 30.91
CA ARG A 238 13.95 40.14 30.69
C ARG A 238 13.36 41.42 30.10
N LEU A 239 12.41 41.32 29.17
CA LEU A 239 11.62 42.46 28.67
C LEU A 239 10.86 43.15 29.80
N ASP A 240 10.18 42.38 30.65
CA ASP A 240 9.47 42.90 31.82
C ASP A 240 10.42 43.62 32.79
N GLY A 241 11.63 43.06 32.99
CA GLY A 241 12.69 43.69 33.78
C GLY A 241 13.22 45.01 33.20
N THR A 242 13.08 45.25 31.89
CA THR A 242 13.39 46.54 31.24
C THR A 242 12.24 47.56 31.34
N GLY A 243 11.09 47.18 31.91
CA GLY A 243 9.90 48.01 31.98
C GLY A 243 9.23 48.24 30.61
N ILE A 244 9.48 47.34 29.65
CA ILE A 244 8.95 47.40 28.29
C ILE A 244 7.88 46.31 28.15
N ASN A 245 6.61 46.71 28.30
CA ASN A 245 5.48 45.80 28.30
C ASN A 245 5.01 45.57 26.86
N ILE A 246 5.69 44.70 26.12
CA ILE A 246 5.39 44.42 24.70
C ILE A 246 4.35 43.32 24.60
N ARG A 247 3.13 43.66 24.19
CA ARG A 247 2.03 42.70 23.97
C ARG A 247 2.05 42.04 22.58
N SER A 248 2.67 42.65 21.58
CA SER A 248 2.76 42.14 20.19
C SER A 248 4.21 42.13 19.69
N LEU A 249 4.66 40.95 19.28
CA LEU A 249 6.05 40.67 18.91
C LEU A 249 6.29 40.85 17.41
N SER A 250 6.35 42.10 16.93
CA SER A 250 7.02 42.40 15.65
C SER A 250 8.38 43.05 15.91
N VAL A 251 9.37 42.79 15.04
CA VAL A 251 10.73 43.36 15.16
C VAL A 251 10.66 44.87 15.21
N ASP A 252 9.85 45.46 14.32
CA ASP A 252 9.76 46.91 14.16
C ASP A 252 9.11 47.54 15.39
N GLU A 253 8.10 46.89 15.96
CA GLU A 253 7.44 47.36 17.18
C GLU A 253 8.32 47.19 18.41
N CYS A 254 9.10 46.09 18.50
CA CYS A 254 10.08 45.89 19.56
C CYS A 254 11.22 46.92 19.49
N SER A 255 11.83 47.09 18.31
CA SER A 255 12.91 48.06 18.09
C SER A 255 12.42 49.49 18.31
N LYS A 256 11.23 49.85 17.84
CA LYS A 256 10.65 51.18 18.04
C LYS A 256 10.37 51.47 19.52
N THR A 257 9.71 50.55 20.21
CA THR A 257 9.39 50.71 21.65
C THR A 257 10.67 50.76 22.49
N PHE A 258 11.70 50.01 22.10
CA PHE A 258 13.01 50.06 22.75
C PHE A 258 13.71 51.42 22.55
N LEU A 259 13.68 51.97 21.33
CA LEU A 259 14.23 53.29 21.02
C LEU A 259 13.48 54.40 21.77
N GLU A 260 12.15 54.34 21.88
CA GLU A 260 11.34 55.29 22.67
C GLU A 260 11.69 55.28 24.17
N VAL A 261 12.19 54.15 24.68
CA VAL A 261 12.65 54.03 26.07
C VAL A 261 14.05 54.60 26.26
N LEU A 262 14.90 54.55 25.22
CA LEU A 262 16.23 55.14 25.23
C LEU A 262 16.23 56.67 25.09
N ASP A 263 15.16 57.25 24.54
CA ASP A 263 14.96 58.71 24.43
C ASP A 263 14.53 59.39 25.76
N LYS A 264 14.39 58.62 26.85
CA LYS A 264 14.07 59.14 28.19
C LYS A 264 15.35 59.63 28.91
N LEU A 265 15.16 60.24 30.09
CA LEU A 265 16.27 60.69 30.96
C LEU A 265 17.36 59.60 31.08
N TRP A 266 18.62 60.03 31.03
CA TRP A 266 19.79 59.16 30.88
C TRP A 266 19.91 58.10 31.99
N ASP A 267 19.57 58.46 33.22
CA ASP A 267 19.54 57.56 34.38
C ASP A 267 18.55 56.39 34.18
N VAL A 268 17.36 56.69 33.65
CA VAL A 268 16.31 55.69 33.37
C VAL A 268 16.68 54.78 32.19
N ALA A 269 17.29 55.34 31.14
CA ALA A 269 17.75 54.56 29.99
C ALA A 269 18.90 53.62 30.39
N PHE A 270 19.81 54.08 31.25
CA PHE A 270 20.96 53.32 31.71
C PHE A 270 20.59 52.14 32.62
N GLU A 271 19.74 52.35 33.63
CA GLU A 271 19.26 51.25 34.49
C GLU A 271 18.59 50.14 33.67
N ARG A 272 17.75 50.52 32.71
CA ARG A 272 17.03 49.55 31.86
C ARG A 272 17.98 48.76 30.96
N ALA A 273 19.02 49.39 30.43
CA ALA A 273 20.03 48.72 29.62
C ALA A 273 20.91 47.75 30.43
N LEU A 274 21.21 48.08 31.69
CA LEU A 274 21.91 47.17 32.62
C LEU A 274 21.07 45.92 32.92
N GLY A 275 19.74 46.02 32.87
CA GLY A 275 18.84 44.88 33.01
C GLY A 275 18.98 43.81 31.92
N ILE A 276 19.60 44.11 30.77
CA ILE A 276 19.83 43.14 29.70
C ILE A 276 21.12 42.36 29.95
N ASN A 277 20.97 41.16 30.51
CA ASN A 277 22.05 40.19 30.68
C ASN A 277 22.51 39.62 29.33
N GLU A 278 23.70 40.02 28.89
CA GLU A 278 24.30 39.70 27.59
C GLU A 278 24.68 38.21 27.47
N THR A 279 25.30 37.64 28.51
CA THR A 279 25.67 36.21 28.55
C THR A 279 24.43 35.33 28.39
N ALA A 280 23.38 35.66 29.12
CA ALA A 280 22.17 34.87 29.11
C ALA A 280 21.38 35.06 27.79
N LEU A 281 21.53 36.21 27.10
CA LEU A 281 20.96 36.43 25.75
C LEU A 281 21.70 35.59 24.70
N LEU A 282 23.03 35.52 24.79
CA LEU A 282 23.86 34.67 23.94
C LEU A 282 23.50 33.18 24.11
N GLU A 283 23.31 32.72 25.35
CA GLU A 283 22.83 31.37 25.65
C GLU A 283 21.45 31.09 25.02
N THR A 284 20.55 32.07 25.09
CA THR A 284 19.21 31.96 24.46
C THR A 284 19.32 31.85 22.95
N SER A 285 20.15 32.69 22.32
CA SER A 285 20.40 32.63 20.89
C SER A 285 20.92 31.25 20.47
N LYS A 286 21.89 30.71 21.21
CA LYS A 286 22.47 29.39 20.95
C LYS A 286 21.43 28.27 21.09
N MET A 287 20.54 28.34 22.08
CA MET A 287 19.43 27.39 22.23
C MET A 287 18.44 27.46 21.06
N LEU A 288 18.12 28.67 20.57
CA LEU A 288 17.25 28.82 19.39
C LEU A 288 17.90 28.29 18.10
N GLU A 289 19.21 28.49 17.92
CA GLU A 289 19.96 27.90 16.79
C GLU A 289 19.92 26.37 16.84
N GLN A 290 20.11 25.77 18.02
CA GLN A 290 19.98 24.31 18.20
C GLN A 290 18.56 23.82 17.90
N LEU A 291 17.55 24.55 18.35
CA LEU A 291 16.14 24.23 18.09
C LEU A 291 15.83 24.27 16.59
N GLU A 292 16.32 25.26 15.87
CA GLU A 292 16.15 25.36 14.41
C GLU A 292 16.73 24.15 13.68
N VAL A 293 17.94 23.72 14.06
CA VAL A 293 18.56 22.52 13.47
C VAL A 293 17.72 21.27 13.75
N GLN A 294 17.18 21.13 14.97
CA GLN A 294 16.30 20.02 15.32
C GLN A 294 14.99 20.03 14.52
N ILE A 295 14.34 21.19 14.37
CA ILE A 295 13.12 21.34 13.57
C ILE A 295 13.38 20.92 12.11
N LYS A 296 14.44 21.43 11.49
CA LYS A 296 14.82 21.05 10.11
C LYS A 296 15.08 19.56 9.96
N LEU A 297 15.73 18.94 10.94
CA LEU A 297 15.97 17.49 10.93
C LEU A 297 14.66 16.70 11.03
N MET A 298 13.73 17.13 11.90
CA MET A 298 12.40 16.51 12.02
C MET A 298 11.61 16.64 10.72
N GLU A 299 11.55 17.82 10.11
CA GLU A 299 10.89 18.03 8.82
C GLU A 299 11.46 17.15 7.70
N SER A 300 12.80 17.01 7.66
CA SER A 300 13.47 16.11 6.71
C SER A 300 13.06 14.65 6.93
N ASN A 301 13.02 14.19 8.18
CA ASN A 301 12.61 12.83 8.53
C ASN A 301 11.14 12.58 8.19
N LEU A 302 10.24 13.52 8.52
CA LEU A 302 8.81 13.43 8.19
C LEU A 302 8.59 13.37 6.67
N THR A 303 9.37 14.13 5.90
CA THR A 303 9.32 14.09 4.43
C THR A 303 9.73 12.72 3.90
N LYS A 304 10.81 12.11 4.42
CA LYS A 304 11.24 10.75 4.05
C LYS A 304 10.18 9.69 4.39
N ILE A 305 9.54 9.82 5.56
CA ILE A 305 8.45 8.92 5.96
C ILE A 305 7.27 9.06 4.98
N ASN A 306 6.89 10.28 4.59
CA ASN A 306 5.85 10.50 3.59
C ASN A 306 6.14 9.81 2.25
N VAL A 307 7.37 9.90 1.75
CA VAL A 307 7.78 9.18 0.54
C VAL A 307 7.63 7.67 0.73
N SER A 308 8.04 7.13 1.88
CA SER A 308 7.88 5.70 2.19
C SER A 308 6.40 5.28 2.24
N LEU A 309 5.51 6.12 2.80
CA LEU A 309 4.07 5.86 2.83
C LEU A 309 3.43 5.86 1.44
N TYR A 310 3.94 6.69 0.53
CA TYR A 310 3.56 6.67 -0.87
C TYR A 310 4.00 5.36 -1.55
N ASP A 311 5.26 4.95 -1.37
CA ASP A 311 5.80 3.72 -1.95
C ASP A 311 5.07 2.47 -1.44
N ILE A 312 4.70 2.45 -0.16
CA ILE A 312 3.84 1.39 0.42
C ILE A 312 2.51 1.33 -0.32
N THR A 313 1.88 2.47 -0.61
CA THR A 313 0.59 2.53 -1.32
C THR A 313 0.70 1.98 -2.74
N VAL A 314 1.77 2.33 -3.46
CA VAL A 314 2.05 1.78 -4.80
C VAL A 314 2.26 0.27 -4.72
N THR A 315 3.04 -0.20 -3.75
CA THR A 315 3.34 -1.62 -3.54
C THR A 315 2.08 -2.42 -3.20
N MET A 316 1.21 -1.89 -2.34
CA MET A 316 -0.09 -2.50 -2.03
C MET A 316 -0.98 -2.61 -3.26
N SER A 317 -0.98 -1.59 -4.12
CA SER A 317 -1.75 -1.61 -5.38
C SER A 317 -1.25 -2.71 -6.32
N ASN A 318 0.07 -2.88 -6.44
CA ASN A 318 0.68 -3.98 -7.18
C ASN A 318 0.32 -5.35 -6.59
N ALA A 319 0.25 -5.46 -5.26
CA ALA A 319 -0.18 -6.68 -4.59
C ALA A 319 -1.61 -7.08 -5.00
N VAL A 320 -2.52 -6.10 -5.13
CA VAL A 320 -3.89 -6.34 -5.60
C VAL A 320 -3.91 -6.83 -7.06
N LEU A 321 -3.02 -6.35 -7.92
CA LEU A 321 -2.90 -6.86 -9.30
C LEU A 321 -2.50 -8.34 -9.33
N PHE A 322 -1.53 -8.74 -8.49
CA PHE A 322 -1.15 -10.15 -8.38
C PHE A 322 -2.28 -11.02 -7.83
N ARG A 323 -3.11 -10.50 -6.92
CA ARG A 323 -4.32 -11.18 -6.44
C ARG A 323 -5.31 -11.45 -7.57
N GLU A 324 -5.59 -10.45 -8.40
CA GLU A 324 -6.53 -10.61 -9.53
C GLU A 324 -5.98 -11.52 -10.63
N ALA A 325 -4.67 -11.46 -10.90
CA ALA A 325 -4.00 -12.38 -11.80
C ALA A 325 -4.08 -13.84 -11.29
N ALA A 326 -3.85 -14.06 -9.99
CA ALA A 326 -4.00 -15.36 -9.36
C ALA A 326 -5.41 -15.92 -9.49
N LYS A 327 -6.43 -15.10 -9.20
CA LYS A 327 -7.84 -15.49 -9.33
C LYS A 327 -8.20 -15.83 -10.77
N THR A 328 -7.76 -15.01 -11.72
CA THR A 328 -8.03 -15.21 -13.15
C THR A 328 -7.43 -16.52 -13.62
N ALA A 329 -6.13 -16.74 -13.36
CA ALA A 329 -5.46 -17.97 -13.76
C ALA A 329 -6.07 -19.23 -13.09
N ALA A 330 -6.45 -19.15 -11.82
CA ALA A 330 -7.12 -20.28 -11.16
C ALA A 330 -8.51 -20.55 -11.75
N ALA A 331 -9.25 -19.50 -12.10
CA ALA A 331 -10.56 -19.62 -12.73
C ALA A 331 -10.44 -20.21 -14.14
N ASP A 332 -9.44 -19.80 -14.91
CA ASP A 332 -9.16 -20.34 -16.24
C ASP A 332 -8.80 -21.83 -16.17
N ALA A 333 -8.00 -22.25 -15.16
CA ALA A 333 -7.72 -23.67 -14.94
C ALA A 333 -8.98 -24.50 -14.66
N VAL A 334 -9.89 -23.99 -13.82
CA VAL A 334 -11.18 -24.62 -13.56
C VAL A 334 -12.04 -24.68 -14.82
N ALA A 335 -12.07 -23.60 -15.59
CA ALA A 335 -12.82 -23.50 -16.83
C ALA A 335 -12.35 -24.52 -17.88
N ASP A 336 -11.03 -24.68 -18.04
CA ASP A 336 -10.43 -25.66 -18.95
C ASP A 336 -10.76 -27.10 -18.55
N VAL A 337 -10.65 -27.42 -17.25
CA VAL A 337 -11.03 -28.74 -16.74
C VAL A 337 -12.53 -28.99 -16.96
N LEU A 338 -13.38 -28.01 -16.67
CA LEU A 338 -14.82 -28.16 -16.85
C LEU A 338 -15.19 -28.35 -18.33
N ARG A 339 -14.60 -27.58 -19.24
CA ARG A 339 -14.79 -27.73 -20.68
C ARG A 339 -14.47 -29.15 -21.12
N SER A 340 -13.29 -29.65 -20.74
CA SER A 340 -12.84 -31.00 -21.07
C SER A 340 -13.76 -32.09 -20.48
N LEU A 341 -14.25 -31.90 -19.25
CA LEU A 341 -15.22 -32.82 -18.64
C LEU A 341 -16.53 -32.86 -19.42
N MET A 342 -17.07 -31.70 -19.81
CA MET A 342 -18.32 -31.64 -20.57
C MET A 342 -18.18 -32.25 -21.96
N GLU A 343 -17.06 -32.01 -22.65
CA GLU A 343 -16.75 -32.66 -23.93
C GLU A 343 -16.70 -34.18 -23.81
N LYS A 344 -16.09 -34.71 -22.75
CA LYS A 344 -16.02 -36.16 -22.49
C LYS A 344 -17.38 -36.78 -22.20
N VAL A 345 -18.22 -36.10 -21.42
CA VAL A 345 -19.60 -36.55 -21.16
C VAL A 345 -20.38 -36.55 -22.47
N CYS A 346 -20.25 -35.49 -23.28
CA CYS A 346 -20.90 -35.38 -24.57
C CYS A 346 -20.44 -36.42 -25.59
N ALA A 347 -19.15 -36.73 -25.65
CA ALA A 347 -18.61 -37.80 -26.49
C ALA A 347 -19.17 -39.16 -26.07
N SER A 348 -19.23 -39.42 -24.75
CA SER A 348 -19.79 -40.66 -24.22
C SER A 348 -21.29 -40.77 -24.51
N ALA A 349 -22.06 -39.68 -24.37
CA ALA A 349 -23.48 -39.62 -24.69
C ALA A 349 -23.73 -39.85 -26.19
N THR A 350 -22.94 -39.22 -27.06
CA THR A 350 -23.05 -39.36 -28.52
C THR A 350 -22.77 -40.79 -28.96
N GLU A 351 -21.71 -41.41 -28.42
CA GLU A 351 -21.41 -42.81 -28.68
C GLU A 351 -22.54 -43.72 -28.20
N PHE A 352 -23.07 -43.46 -27.00
CA PHE A 352 -24.15 -44.22 -26.44
C PHE A 352 -25.43 -44.16 -27.27
N HIS A 353 -25.76 -42.97 -27.79
CA HIS A 353 -26.86 -42.77 -28.72
C HIS A 353 -26.68 -43.60 -29.99
N LYS A 354 -25.47 -43.62 -30.56
CA LYS A 354 -25.16 -44.46 -31.74
C LYS A 354 -25.38 -45.94 -31.46
N LEU A 355 -24.88 -46.45 -30.32
CA LEU A 355 -25.11 -47.83 -29.91
C LEU A 355 -26.60 -48.14 -29.80
N HIS A 356 -27.41 -47.19 -29.31
CA HIS A 356 -28.86 -47.35 -29.19
C HIS A 356 -29.53 -47.51 -30.55
N VAL A 357 -29.21 -46.61 -31.49
CA VAL A 357 -29.72 -46.69 -32.87
C VAL A 357 -29.35 -48.03 -33.52
N ASP A 358 -28.10 -48.46 -33.37
CA ASP A 358 -27.66 -49.75 -33.91
C ASP A 358 -28.41 -50.92 -33.24
N THR A 359 -28.69 -50.83 -31.92
CA THR A 359 -29.43 -51.84 -31.16
C THR A 359 -30.85 -52.00 -31.70
N ASP A 360 -31.55 -50.90 -31.96
CA ASP A 360 -32.90 -50.92 -32.51
C ASP A 360 -32.92 -51.53 -33.92
N GLY A 361 -31.89 -51.28 -34.73
CA GLY A 361 -31.67 -51.96 -36.00
C GLY A 361 -31.55 -53.49 -35.84
N PHE A 362 -30.76 -53.96 -34.86
CA PHE A 362 -30.63 -55.40 -34.59
C PHE A 362 -31.90 -56.02 -34.00
N LYS A 363 -32.70 -55.28 -33.23
CA LYS A 363 -34.04 -55.74 -32.80
C LYS A 363 -34.94 -56.00 -34.00
N GLY A 364 -35.00 -55.09 -34.97
CA GLY A 364 -35.74 -55.28 -36.21
C GLY A 364 -35.25 -56.50 -37.01
N ARG A 365 -33.91 -56.70 -37.06
CA ARG A 365 -33.32 -57.88 -37.69
C ARG A 365 -33.68 -59.19 -36.98
N ALA A 366 -33.65 -59.23 -35.65
CA ALA A 366 -34.01 -60.41 -34.87
C ALA A 366 -35.47 -60.83 -35.12
N VAL A 367 -36.40 -59.87 -35.15
CA VAL A 367 -37.81 -60.09 -35.49
C VAL A 367 -37.94 -60.68 -36.90
N THR A 368 -37.21 -60.12 -37.87
CA THR A 368 -37.21 -60.61 -39.26
C THR A 368 -36.68 -62.04 -39.37
N LEU A 369 -35.55 -62.35 -38.71
CA LEU A 369 -34.98 -63.70 -38.69
C LEU A 369 -35.94 -64.71 -38.06
N ARG A 370 -36.59 -64.34 -36.94
CA ARG A 370 -37.59 -65.19 -36.29
C ARG A 370 -38.77 -65.52 -37.20
N ALA A 371 -39.27 -64.51 -37.91
CA ALA A 371 -40.34 -64.68 -38.89
C ALA A 371 -39.90 -65.60 -40.03
N ASN A 372 -38.68 -65.40 -40.57
CA ASN A 372 -38.13 -66.23 -41.64
C ASN A 372 -37.98 -67.70 -41.22
N VAL A 373 -37.45 -67.98 -40.02
CA VAL A 373 -37.34 -69.36 -39.52
C VAL A 373 -38.71 -70.02 -39.44
N SER A 374 -39.71 -69.31 -38.92
CA SER A 374 -41.07 -69.85 -38.77
C SER A 374 -41.75 -70.08 -40.13
N GLU A 375 -41.64 -69.11 -41.04
CA GLU A 375 -42.22 -69.15 -42.38
C GLU A 375 -41.60 -70.26 -43.23
N GLU A 376 -40.27 -70.33 -43.28
CA GLU A 376 -39.55 -71.32 -44.08
C GLU A 376 -39.63 -72.73 -43.50
N SER A 377 -39.67 -72.89 -42.17
CA SER A 377 -39.94 -74.17 -41.53
C SER A 377 -41.34 -74.69 -41.89
N ARG A 378 -42.37 -73.84 -41.79
CA ARG A 378 -43.74 -74.18 -42.21
C ARG A 378 -43.82 -74.51 -43.71
N ARG A 379 -43.09 -73.77 -44.54
CA ARG A 379 -43.02 -74.04 -45.98
C ARG A 379 -42.33 -75.37 -46.27
N ALA A 380 -41.24 -75.68 -45.58
CA ALA A 380 -40.54 -76.95 -45.70
C ALA A 380 -41.47 -78.11 -45.31
N GLU A 381 -42.17 -77.99 -44.17
CA GLU A 381 -43.15 -78.98 -43.70
C GLU A 381 -44.31 -79.17 -44.70
N ALA A 382 -44.92 -78.08 -45.19
CA ALA A 382 -46.02 -78.15 -46.15
C ALA A 382 -45.59 -78.79 -47.47
N THR A 383 -44.39 -78.44 -47.97
CA THR A 383 -43.80 -79.05 -49.17
C THR A 383 -43.64 -80.56 -48.98
N TRP A 384 -43.26 -80.97 -47.76
CA TRP A 384 -43.04 -82.36 -47.41
C TRP A 384 -44.32 -83.19 -47.31
N ARG A 385 -45.33 -82.66 -46.62
CA ARG A 385 -46.65 -83.30 -46.47
C ARG A 385 -47.33 -83.49 -47.83
N ASN A 386 -47.22 -82.52 -48.73
CA ASN A 386 -47.80 -82.60 -50.07
C ASN A 386 -47.09 -83.65 -50.97
N ALA A 387 -45.79 -83.86 -50.78
CA ALA A 387 -45.00 -84.77 -51.62
C ALA A 387 -45.07 -86.24 -51.17
N THR A 388 -45.34 -86.48 -49.89
CA THR A 388 -45.29 -87.81 -49.29
C THR A 388 -46.48 -87.94 -48.35
N ALA A 389 -47.54 -88.60 -48.81
CA ALA A 389 -48.74 -88.84 -48.02
C ALA A 389 -48.35 -89.57 -46.72
N ASN A 390 -48.25 -88.79 -45.63
CA ASN A 390 -47.96 -89.19 -44.25
C ASN A 390 -46.49 -89.45 -43.84
N SER A 391 -45.47 -88.86 -44.49
CA SER A 391 -44.10 -88.91 -43.93
C SER A 391 -43.75 -87.64 -43.15
N GLU A 392 -43.18 -87.79 -41.96
CA GLU A 392 -42.57 -86.71 -41.19
C GLU A 392 -41.35 -86.13 -41.92
N MET A 393 -41.03 -84.86 -41.64
CA MET A 393 -39.85 -84.15 -42.17
C MET A 393 -38.56 -84.88 -41.72
N PRO A 394 -37.45 -84.84 -42.50
CA PRO A 394 -36.21 -85.43 -42.05
C PRO A 394 -35.75 -84.74 -40.78
N GLN A 395 -35.24 -85.56 -39.86
CA GLN A 395 -34.72 -85.08 -38.60
C GLN A 395 -33.59 -84.05 -38.79
N ASP A 396 -32.76 -84.17 -39.82
CA ASP A 396 -31.68 -83.20 -40.10
C ASP A 396 -32.17 -81.82 -40.55
N VAL A 397 -33.34 -81.75 -41.19
CA VAL A 397 -34.00 -80.48 -41.57
C VAL A 397 -34.70 -79.87 -40.35
N GLU A 398 -35.36 -80.70 -39.54
CA GLU A 398 -36.00 -80.27 -38.29
C GLU A 398 -34.98 -79.75 -37.27
N ASP A 399 -33.87 -80.46 -37.10
CA ASP A 399 -32.74 -80.06 -36.26
C ASP A 399 -32.10 -78.77 -36.80
N GLY A 400 -32.05 -78.58 -38.11
CA GLY A 400 -31.58 -77.35 -38.75
C GLY A 400 -32.41 -76.12 -38.35
N PHE A 401 -33.74 -76.18 -38.48
CA PHE A 401 -34.63 -75.09 -38.07
C PHE A 401 -34.68 -74.91 -36.55
N THR A 402 -34.53 -75.99 -35.77
CA THR A 402 -34.38 -75.92 -34.31
C THR A 402 -33.09 -75.18 -33.92
N HIS A 403 -31.98 -75.47 -34.60
CA HIS A 403 -30.72 -74.78 -34.39
C HIS A 403 -30.81 -73.29 -34.76
N ALA A 404 -31.41 -72.98 -35.90
CA ALA A 404 -31.68 -71.61 -36.34
C ALA A 404 -32.54 -70.83 -35.33
N SER A 405 -33.61 -71.45 -34.82
CA SER A 405 -34.48 -70.87 -33.78
C SER A 405 -33.71 -70.56 -32.50
N ARG A 406 -32.81 -71.46 -32.06
CA ARG A 406 -31.94 -71.23 -30.90
C ARG A 406 -30.96 -70.08 -31.15
N GLY A 407 -30.39 -69.97 -32.35
CA GLY A 407 -29.52 -68.87 -32.74
C GLY A 407 -30.21 -67.50 -32.61
N VAL A 408 -31.45 -67.39 -33.10
CA VAL A 408 -32.27 -66.17 -32.95
C VAL A 408 -32.59 -65.87 -31.49
N ALA A 409 -32.94 -66.88 -30.68
CA ALA A 409 -33.19 -66.68 -29.24
C ALA A 409 -31.94 -66.20 -28.47
N VAL A 410 -30.74 -66.65 -28.86
CA VAL A 410 -29.48 -66.14 -28.30
C VAL A 410 -29.29 -64.66 -28.66
N LEU A 411 -29.53 -64.26 -29.91
CA LEU A 411 -29.50 -62.86 -30.34
C LEU A 411 -30.48 -61.99 -29.51
N GLU A 412 -31.74 -62.41 -29.39
CA GLU A 412 -32.75 -61.70 -28.59
C GLU A 412 -32.30 -61.53 -27.13
N LYS A 413 -31.70 -62.55 -26.54
CA LYS A 413 -31.15 -62.48 -25.17
C LYS A 413 -29.98 -61.49 -25.05
N GLN A 414 -29.12 -61.39 -26.05
CA GLN A 414 -28.04 -60.39 -26.05
C GLN A 414 -28.59 -58.97 -26.21
N LEU A 415 -29.67 -58.80 -26.99
CA LEU A 415 -30.38 -57.53 -27.14
C LEU A 415 -31.04 -57.07 -25.82
N GLN A 416 -31.68 -57.97 -25.09
CA GLN A 416 -32.21 -57.66 -23.75
C GLN A 416 -31.12 -57.24 -22.76
N ARG A 417 -29.93 -57.84 -22.86
CA ARG A 417 -28.78 -57.48 -22.01
C ARG A 417 -28.25 -56.09 -22.32
N ILE A 418 -28.31 -55.61 -23.57
CA ILE A 418 -27.91 -54.25 -23.89
C ILE A 418 -28.98 -53.24 -23.46
N ASP A 419 -30.28 -53.57 -23.55
CA ASP A 419 -31.40 -52.78 -22.96
C ASP A 419 -31.21 -52.56 -21.45
N ALA A 420 -30.76 -53.57 -20.72
CA ALA A 420 -30.42 -53.42 -19.32
C ALA A 420 -29.23 -52.46 -19.09
N GLN A 421 -28.27 -52.37 -20.01
CA GLN A 421 -27.20 -51.37 -19.94
C GLN A 421 -27.72 -49.96 -20.27
N TYR A 422 -28.71 -49.84 -21.18
CA TYR A 422 -29.41 -48.57 -21.46
C TYR A 422 -30.03 -47.95 -20.21
N ALA A 423 -30.79 -48.75 -19.46
CA ALA A 423 -31.38 -48.32 -18.20
C ALA A 423 -30.33 -47.90 -17.16
N ARG A 424 -29.19 -48.62 -17.08
CA ARG A 424 -28.10 -48.35 -16.12
C ARG A 424 -27.36 -47.03 -16.39
N VAL A 425 -27.10 -46.68 -17.65
CA VAL A 425 -26.47 -45.39 -18.00
C VAL A 425 -27.39 -44.23 -17.68
N THR A 426 -28.66 -44.33 -18.08
CA THR A 426 -29.68 -43.29 -17.84
C THR A 426 -29.88 -43.07 -16.34
N THR A 427 -29.97 -44.14 -15.55
CA THR A 427 -30.06 -44.06 -14.09
C THR A 427 -28.78 -43.50 -13.47
N GLY A 428 -27.60 -43.92 -13.95
CA GLY A 428 -26.31 -43.43 -13.47
C GLY A 428 -26.10 -41.94 -13.71
N LEU A 429 -26.52 -41.42 -14.87
CA LEU A 429 -26.54 -39.97 -15.15
C LEU A 429 -27.51 -39.26 -14.21
N GLY A 430 -28.72 -39.81 -14.04
CA GLY A 430 -29.75 -39.27 -13.14
C GLY A 430 -29.31 -39.20 -11.67
N GLU A 431 -28.56 -40.19 -11.18
CA GLU A 431 -27.97 -40.18 -9.83
C GLU A 431 -26.85 -39.13 -9.71
N GLY A 432 -26.03 -38.99 -10.76
CA GLY A 432 -24.97 -37.98 -10.85
C GLY A 432 -25.49 -36.54 -10.84
N LEU A 433 -26.74 -36.29 -11.22
CA LEU A 433 -27.34 -34.95 -11.15
C LEU A 433 -27.58 -34.46 -9.71
N LYS A 434 -27.37 -35.30 -8.69
CA LYS A 434 -27.53 -34.95 -7.27
C LYS A 434 -26.33 -34.18 -6.69
N ILE A 435 -25.32 -33.85 -7.51
CA ILE A 435 -24.08 -33.16 -7.10
C ILE A 435 -24.32 -31.76 -6.48
N ALA A 436 -25.42 -31.08 -6.81
CA ALA A 436 -25.70 -29.71 -6.32
C ALA A 436 -26.54 -29.64 -5.03
N LYS A 437 -26.10 -30.26 -3.93
CA LYS A 437 -26.74 -30.12 -2.61
C LYS A 437 -25.87 -29.33 -1.64
N GLY A 438 -25.86 -28.00 -1.79
CA GLY A 438 -25.19 -27.07 -0.86
C GLY A 438 -25.22 -25.63 -1.37
N GLY A 439 -25.22 -24.64 -0.46
CA GLY A 439 -25.40 -23.22 -0.78
C GLY A 439 -24.46 -22.66 -1.86
N ASP A 440 -23.17 -22.95 -1.75
CA ASP A 440 -22.13 -22.44 -2.68
C ASP A 440 -22.14 -23.17 -4.04
N ALA A 441 -22.68 -24.39 -4.09
CA ALA A 441 -22.82 -25.18 -5.32
C ALA A 441 -23.88 -24.64 -6.29
N LYS A 442 -24.64 -23.61 -5.92
CA LYS A 442 -25.64 -22.96 -6.80
C LYS A 442 -25.04 -22.42 -8.09
N ILE A 443 -23.77 -21.98 -8.06
CA ILE A 443 -23.09 -21.50 -9.26
C ILE A 443 -23.00 -22.58 -10.35
N TYR A 444 -23.04 -23.87 -9.97
CA TYR A 444 -23.01 -25.03 -10.86
C TYR A 444 -24.41 -25.53 -11.30
N ILE A 445 -25.50 -24.82 -10.98
CA ILE A 445 -26.85 -25.14 -11.51
C ILE A 445 -26.87 -25.22 -13.05
N PRO A 446 -26.22 -24.31 -13.80
CA PRO A 446 -26.12 -24.42 -15.25
C PRO A 446 -25.51 -25.75 -15.71
N VAL A 447 -24.50 -26.27 -15.00
CA VAL A 447 -23.88 -27.57 -15.31
C VAL A 447 -24.87 -28.71 -15.06
N VAL A 448 -25.61 -28.67 -13.96
CA VAL A 448 -26.64 -29.67 -13.67
C VAL A 448 -27.75 -29.66 -14.72
N ASN A 449 -28.18 -28.47 -15.15
CA ASN A 449 -29.19 -28.34 -16.21
C ASN A 449 -28.66 -28.89 -17.54
N PHE A 450 -27.41 -28.56 -17.91
CA PHE A 450 -26.78 -29.09 -19.11
C PHE A 450 -26.71 -30.63 -19.10
N LEU A 451 -26.30 -31.23 -17.98
CA LEU A 451 -26.30 -32.69 -17.83
C LEU A 451 -27.72 -33.29 -17.88
N ARG A 452 -28.74 -32.59 -17.37
CA ARG A 452 -30.15 -33.00 -17.46
C ARG A 452 -30.64 -32.97 -18.91
N ASP A 453 -30.25 -31.97 -19.68
CA ASP A 453 -30.57 -31.85 -21.10
C ASP A 453 -29.95 -33.01 -21.89
N ILE A 454 -28.68 -33.36 -21.61
CA ILE A 454 -28.04 -34.54 -22.19
C ILE A 454 -28.85 -35.80 -21.86
N ASN A 455 -29.15 -36.02 -20.58
CA ASN A 455 -29.87 -37.22 -20.13
C ASN A 455 -31.23 -37.37 -20.82
N SER A 456 -31.97 -36.27 -20.96
CA SER A 456 -33.31 -36.25 -21.56
C SER A 456 -33.30 -36.51 -23.06
N ASN A 457 -32.14 -36.30 -23.71
CA ASN A 457 -31.98 -36.45 -25.16
C ASN A 457 -31.12 -37.67 -25.55
N LEU A 458 -30.75 -38.55 -24.63
CA LEU A 458 -29.87 -39.71 -24.92
C LEU A 458 -30.40 -40.63 -26.03
N THR A 459 -31.72 -40.75 -26.16
CA THR A 459 -32.38 -41.55 -27.20
C THR A 459 -32.97 -40.70 -28.33
N ALA A 460 -32.85 -39.37 -28.26
CA ALA A 460 -33.45 -38.44 -29.20
C ALA A 460 -32.44 -37.95 -30.25
N LEU A 461 -32.95 -37.60 -31.44
CA LEU A 461 -32.15 -37.05 -32.55
C LEU A 461 -31.55 -35.65 -32.24
N SER A 462 -32.02 -35.00 -31.19
CA SER A 462 -31.60 -33.67 -30.73
C SER A 462 -30.26 -33.66 -29.99
N LEU A 463 -29.71 -34.82 -29.59
CA LEU A 463 -28.48 -34.91 -28.80
C LEU A 463 -27.28 -34.14 -29.39
N PRO A 464 -27.01 -34.16 -30.72
CA PRO A 464 -25.91 -33.39 -31.31
C PRO A 464 -26.01 -31.89 -31.07
N SER A 465 -27.24 -31.34 -30.99
CA SER A 465 -27.47 -29.91 -30.73
C SER A 465 -27.24 -29.53 -29.26
N VAL A 466 -27.48 -30.46 -28.32
CA VAL A 466 -27.21 -30.27 -26.88
C VAL A 466 -25.71 -30.32 -26.61
N CYS A 467 -25.00 -31.20 -27.32
CA CYS A 467 -23.56 -31.41 -27.18
C CYS A 467 -22.69 -30.61 -28.16
N SER A 468 -23.17 -29.45 -28.62
CA SER A 468 -22.38 -28.56 -29.46
C SER A 468 -21.28 -27.84 -28.66
N GLY A 469 -20.15 -27.55 -29.33
CA GLY A 469 -19.04 -26.80 -28.73
C GLY A 469 -19.47 -25.42 -28.23
N ASP A 470 -20.38 -24.75 -28.95
CA ASP A 470 -20.90 -23.44 -28.56
C ASP A 470 -21.65 -23.49 -27.22
N ARG A 471 -22.50 -24.51 -27.00
CA ARG A 471 -23.20 -24.66 -25.72
C ARG A 471 -22.26 -24.95 -24.55
N ILE A 472 -21.21 -25.72 -24.79
CA ILE A 472 -20.18 -25.99 -23.77
C ILE A 472 -19.44 -24.69 -23.44
N THR A 473 -19.07 -23.89 -24.44
CA THR A 473 -18.43 -22.59 -24.25
C THR A 473 -19.34 -21.63 -23.47
N GLU A 474 -20.60 -21.49 -23.85
CA GLU A 474 -21.59 -20.65 -23.16
C GLU A 474 -21.76 -21.06 -21.69
N LEU A 475 -21.82 -22.38 -21.44
CA LEU A 475 -21.90 -22.92 -20.09
C LEU A 475 -20.70 -22.49 -19.25
N VAL A 476 -19.47 -22.70 -19.75
CA VAL A 476 -18.25 -22.34 -19.03
C VAL A 476 -18.17 -20.83 -18.80
N GLN A 477 -18.49 -20.01 -19.82
CA GLN A 477 -18.52 -18.56 -19.70
C GLN A 477 -19.54 -18.07 -18.66
N SER A 478 -20.68 -18.76 -18.52
CA SER A 478 -21.69 -18.40 -17.51
C SER A 478 -21.15 -18.52 -16.07
N LEU A 479 -20.28 -19.50 -15.82
CA LEU A 479 -19.64 -19.71 -14.52
C LEU A 479 -18.50 -18.72 -14.28
N MET A 480 -17.76 -18.36 -15.34
CA MET A 480 -16.64 -17.41 -15.26
C MET A 480 -17.06 -15.98 -14.90
N LYS A 481 -18.36 -15.64 -14.96
CA LYS A 481 -18.90 -14.34 -14.52
C LYS A 481 -18.73 -14.11 -13.01
N ASP A 482 -18.76 -15.17 -12.21
CA ASP A 482 -18.53 -15.12 -10.76
C ASP A 482 -17.39 -16.07 -10.38
N ARG A 483 -16.17 -15.60 -10.63
CA ARG A 483 -14.94 -16.36 -10.40
C ARG A 483 -14.76 -16.73 -8.93
N ASP A 484 -15.13 -15.85 -8.01
CA ASP A 484 -14.92 -16.07 -6.58
C ASP A 484 -15.79 -17.23 -6.09
N THR A 485 -17.08 -17.23 -6.45
CA THR A 485 -17.98 -18.34 -6.10
C THR A 485 -17.57 -19.63 -6.81
N MET A 486 -17.17 -19.57 -8.08
CA MET A 486 -16.68 -20.74 -8.82
C MET A 486 -15.45 -21.38 -8.14
N LEU A 487 -14.46 -20.58 -7.74
CA LEU A 487 -13.25 -21.05 -7.07
C LEU A 487 -13.56 -21.64 -5.68
N SER A 488 -14.50 -21.04 -4.95
CA SER A 488 -14.93 -21.54 -3.63
C SER A 488 -15.60 -22.92 -3.69
N SER A 489 -16.18 -23.27 -4.85
CA SER A 489 -16.93 -24.51 -5.08
C SER A 489 -16.23 -25.49 -6.01
N SER A 490 -14.89 -25.44 -6.08
CA SER A 490 -14.10 -26.29 -7.00
C SER A 490 -14.28 -27.79 -6.76
N SER A 491 -14.69 -28.22 -5.56
CA SER A 491 -14.95 -29.62 -5.21
C SER A 491 -16.04 -30.26 -6.08
N VAL A 492 -16.97 -29.47 -6.62
CA VAL A 492 -18.01 -29.91 -7.56
C VAL A 492 -17.38 -30.53 -8.82
N ILE A 493 -16.21 -30.03 -9.24
CA ILE A 493 -15.49 -30.52 -10.42
C ILE A 493 -15.02 -31.97 -10.20
N VAL A 494 -14.62 -32.33 -8.97
CA VAL A 494 -14.24 -33.73 -8.64
C VAL A 494 -15.42 -34.66 -8.87
N ALA A 495 -16.59 -34.31 -8.31
CA ALA A 495 -17.79 -35.12 -8.46
C ALA A 495 -18.26 -35.21 -9.92
N LEU A 496 -18.12 -34.14 -10.70
CA LEU A 496 -18.39 -34.16 -12.15
C LEU A 496 -17.43 -35.08 -12.88
N GLY A 497 -16.17 -35.10 -12.49
CA GLY A 497 -15.17 -36.01 -13.06
C GLY A 497 -15.47 -37.48 -12.74
N GLU A 498 -15.84 -37.80 -11.50
CA GLU A 498 -16.27 -39.14 -11.11
C GLU A 498 -17.51 -39.59 -11.90
N LEU A 499 -18.47 -38.68 -12.12
CA LEU A 499 -19.63 -38.94 -12.96
C LEU A 499 -19.20 -39.24 -14.40
N ALA A 500 -18.37 -38.40 -15.02
CA ALA A 500 -17.88 -38.59 -16.38
C ALA A 500 -17.16 -39.95 -16.54
N ALA A 501 -16.34 -40.34 -15.57
CA ALA A 501 -15.68 -41.64 -15.52
C ALA A 501 -16.68 -42.79 -15.47
N LYS A 502 -17.68 -42.72 -14.58
CA LYS A 502 -18.73 -43.74 -14.42
C LYS A 502 -19.56 -43.89 -15.69
N VAL A 503 -19.92 -42.78 -16.35
CA VAL A 503 -20.65 -42.81 -17.63
C VAL A 503 -19.82 -43.52 -18.71
N ARG A 504 -18.55 -43.14 -18.86
CA ARG A 504 -17.63 -43.75 -19.84
C ARG A 504 -17.46 -45.26 -19.62
N GLU A 505 -17.31 -45.69 -18.38
CA GLU A 505 -17.21 -47.12 -18.03
C GLU A 505 -18.46 -47.88 -18.50
N ARG A 506 -19.65 -47.33 -18.26
CA ARG A 506 -20.91 -47.95 -18.66
C ARG A 506 -21.10 -47.98 -20.17
N VAL A 507 -20.71 -46.92 -20.89
CA VAL A 507 -20.71 -46.89 -22.37
C VAL A 507 -19.75 -47.94 -22.93
N THR A 508 -18.58 -48.10 -22.32
CA THR A 508 -17.61 -49.15 -22.72
C THR A 508 -18.21 -50.54 -22.55
N ALA A 509 -18.89 -50.80 -21.43
CA ALA A 509 -19.58 -52.07 -21.20
C ALA A 509 -20.72 -52.32 -22.22
N ALA A 510 -21.46 -51.27 -22.60
CA ALA A 510 -22.48 -51.36 -23.65
C ALA A 510 -21.86 -51.69 -25.02
N ARG A 511 -20.74 -51.05 -25.37
CA ARG A 511 -19.98 -51.34 -26.60
C ARG A 511 -19.52 -52.80 -26.65
N ASP A 512 -18.96 -53.32 -25.56
CA ASP A 512 -18.50 -54.71 -25.52
C ASP A 512 -19.66 -55.71 -25.58
N GLN A 513 -20.81 -55.36 -25.02
CA GLN A 513 -22.03 -56.13 -25.18
C GLN A 513 -22.54 -56.07 -26.63
N MET A 514 -22.42 -54.92 -27.30
CA MET A 514 -22.83 -54.75 -28.69
C MET A 514 -22.00 -55.61 -29.65
N LYS A 515 -20.70 -55.77 -29.41
CA LYS A 515 -19.87 -56.71 -30.19
C LYS A 515 -20.44 -58.15 -30.17
N LYS A 516 -21.01 -58.57 -29.04
CA LYS A 516 -21.65 -59.89 -28.90
C LYS A 516 -23.00 -59.96 -29.63
N VAL A 517 -23.73 -58.85 -29.70
CA VAL A 517 -24.96 -58.74 -30.51
C VAL A 517 -24.62 -58.88 -31.99
N VAL A 518 -23.58 -58.17 -32.46
CA VAL A 518 -23.11 -58.24 -33.84
C VAL A 518 -22.72 -59.67 -34.22
N SER A 519 -21.92 -60.35 -33.39
CA SER A 519 -21.53 -61.75 -33.66
C SER A 519 -22.74 -62.69 -33.63
N SER A 520 -23.60 -62.58 -32.62
CA SER A 520 -24.80 -63.43 -32.51
C SER A 520 -25.77 -63.22 -33.67
N ALA A 521 -25.84 -62.00 -34.22
CA ALA A 521 -26.69 -61.70 -35.38
C ALA A 521 -26.15 -62.33 -36.67
N ALA A 522 -24.81 -62.34 -36.85
CA ALA A 522 -24.18 -63.04 -37.96
C ALA A 522 -24.38 -64.56 -37.85
N ASP A 523 -24.17 -65.13 -36.66
CA ASP A 523 -24.36 -66.56 -36.40
C ASP A 523 -25.83 -66.98 -36.62
N ALA A 524 -26.77 -66.19 -36.11
CA ALA A 524 -28.21 -66.45 -36.30
C ALA A 524 -28.58 -66.40 -37.79
N GLN A 525 -28.11 -65.39 -38.52
CA GLN A 525 -28.34 -65.29 -39.97
C GLN A 525 -27.83 -66.53 -40.71
N ALA A 526 -26.57 -66.92 -40.47
CA ALA A 526 -25.96 -68.08 -41.11
C ALA A 526 -26.71 -69.37 -40.78
N ALA A 527 -27.18 -69.53 -39.53
CA ALA A 527 -27.99 -70.68 -39.13
C ALA A 527 -29.35 -70.72 -39.85
N VAL A 528 -30.02 -69.57 -40.04
CA VAL A 528 -31.26 -69.51 -40.84
C VAL A 528 -31.00 -69.89 -42.29
N GLU A 529 -29.97 -69.30 -42.91
CA GLU A 529 -29.62 -69.56 -44.30
C GLU A 529 -29.26 -71.04 -44.54
N GLU A 530 -28.50 -71.63 -43.63
CA GLU A 530 -28.12 -73.04 -43.67
C GLU A 530 -29.33 -73.96 -43.47
N ALA A 531 -30.25 -73.65 -42.55
CA ALA A 531 -31.48 -74.41 -42.36
C ALA A 531 -32.35 -74.39 -43.63
N VAL A 532 -32.49 -73.22 -44.26
CA VAL A 532 -33.20 -73.06 -45.54
C VAL A 532 -32.50 -73.83 -46.65
N ARG A 533 -31.17 -73.79 -46.72
CA ARG A 533 -30.38 -74.54 -47.70
C ARG A 533 -30.59 -76.04 -47.53
N ARG A 534 -30.48 -76.58 -46.31
CA ARG A 534 -30.72 -78.01 -46.02
C ARG A 534 -32.13 -78.43 -46.41
N ALA A 535 -33.14 -77.63 -46.07
CA ALA A 535 -34.51 -77.89 -46.47
C ALA A 535 -34.67 -77.96 -48.00
N ARG A 536 -34.00 -77.05 -48.74
CA ARG A 536 -34.00 -77.04 -50.21
C ARG A 536 -33.27 -78.24 -50.80
N ASP A 537 -32.09 -78.58 -50.28
CA ASP A 537 -31.28 -79.69 -50.78
C ASP A 537 -31.93 -81.04 -50.49
N ALA A 538 -32.51 -81.22 -49.30
CA ALA A 538 -33.30 -82.40 -48.96
C ALA A 538 -34.51 -82.56 -49.89
N ASN A 539 -35.16 -81.45 -50.26
CA ASN A 539 -36.24 -81.45 -51.25
C ASN A 539 -35.74 -81.72 -52.68
N ALA A 540 -34.59 -81.18 -53.08
CA ALA A 540 -34.00 -81.37 -54.41
C ALA A 540 -33.48 -82.81 -54.63
N GLY A 541 -32.77 -83.37 -53.63
CA GLY A 541 -32.29 -84.75 -53.64
C GLY A 541 -33.40 -85.79 -53.75
N ARG A 542 -34.65 -85.42 -53.45
CA ARG A 542 -35.85 -86.26 -53.67
C ARG A 542 -36.39 -86.19 -55.08
N ARG A 543 -36.28 -85.05 -55.76
CA ARG A 543 -36.75 -84.87 -57.15
C ARG A 543 -35.85 -85.58 -58.15
N CYS A 544 -34.60 -85.84 -57.78
CA CYS A 544 -33.69 -86.68 -58.55
C CYS A 544 -33.86 -88.14 -58.11
N THR A 545 -34.40 -89.00 -58.97
CA THR A 545 -34.36 -90.45 -58.72
C THR A 545 -32.89 -90.87 -58.65
N PRO A 546 -32.43 -91.58 -57.60
CA PRO A 546 -31.05 -92.02 -57.52
C PRO A 546 -30.69 -92.85 -58.77
N LEU A 547 -29.51 -92.59 -59.38
CA LEU A 547 -29.09 -93.29 -60.61
C LEU A 547 -29.16 -94.82 -60.46
N HIS A 548 -28.87 -95.37 -59.27
CA HIS A 548 -29.00 -96.80 -59.00
C HIS A 548 -30.46 -97.30 -59.12
N ARG A 549 -31.45 -96.50 -58.72
CA ARG A 549 -32.89 -96.82 -58.87
C ARG A 549 -33.35 -96.65 -60.32
N GLN A 550 -32.82 -95.66 -61.04
CA GLN A 550 -33.07 -95.54 -62.48
C GLN A 550 -32.47 -96.73 -63.25
N LEU A 551 -31.25 -97.15 -62.89
CA LEU A 551 -30.57 -98.31 -63.46
C LEU A 551 -31.23 -99.63 -63.06
N LEU A 552 -31.73 -99.78 -61.82
CA LEU A 552 -32.47 -100.96 -61.38
C LEU A 552 -33.83 -101.09 -62.08
N ASN A 553 -34.55 -99.99 -62.30
CA ASN A 553 -35.79 -99.99 -63.09
C ASN A 553 -35.52 -100.31 -64.56
N LEU A 554 -34.37 -99.87 -65.11
CA LEU A 554 -33.92 -100.26 -66.45
C LEU A 554 -33.55 -101.76 -66.54
N LEU A 555 -32.88 -102.30 -65.52
CA LEU A 555 -32.55 -103.73 -65.45
C LEU A 555 -33.78 -104.62 -65.25
N GLN A 556 -34.81 -104.15 -64.53
CA GLN A 556 -36.12 -104.82 -64.42
C GLN A 556 -36.95 -104.82 -65.71
N HIS A 557 -36.55 -104.08 -66.74
CA HIS A 557 -37.17 -104.11 -68.07
C HIS A 557 -36.34 -104.90 -69.10
N ILE A 558 -35.16 -105.40 -68.72
CA ILE A 558 -34.26 -106.20 -69.57
C ILE A 558 -34.30 -107.71 -69.19
N TRP A 559 -34.88 -108.04 -68.04
CA TRP A 559 -35.36 -109.39 -67.68
C TRP A 559 -36.86 -109.46 -67.85
#